data_AF-A0A660V6Z2-F1
#
_entry.id   AF-A0A660V6Z2-F1
#
_cell.length_a   1.000
_cell.length_b   1.000
_cell.length_c   1.000
_cell.angle_alpha   90.00
_cell.angle_beta   90.00
_cell.angle_gamma   90.00
#
_symmetry.space_group_name_H-M   'P 1'
#
loop_
_entity.id
_entity.type
_entity.pdbx_description
1 polymer ?
#
loop_
_entity_poly.entity_id
_entity_poly.type
_entity_poly.pdbx_seq_one_letter_code
_entity_poly.pdbx_strand_id
1 'polypeptide(L)'
;MRGKELLFIAVGIVVIIIGIVLVCSAYDNSQIASAIEVGAAISDNLTEALGPTPGNAARYGRISQRYKATASSYRNRAIVEYIFGFLCIAGGVVLVLSVMIRWLRSRTL
;
A
#
# COMPACT_ATOMS: atom_id res chain seq x y z
N MET A 1 -2.50 34.10 -14.87
CA MET A 1 -2.73 33.27 -13.67
C MET A 1 -2.36 34.12 -12.48
N ARG A 2 -3.27 34.35 -11.55
CA ARG A 2 -2.93 35.09 -10.32
C ARG A 2 -1.97 34.20 -9.50
N GLY A 3 -1.00 34.79 -8.78
CA GLY A 3 0.02 34.03 -8.03
C GLY A 3 -0.54 32.94 -7.11
N LYS A 4 -1.78 33.13 -6.60
CA LYS A 4 -2.51 32.14 -5.81
C LYS A 4 -2.91 30.86 -6.56
N GLU A 5 -3.14 30.90 -7.88
CA GLU A 5 -3.54 29.74 -8.68
C GLU A 5 -2.38 28.77 -8.87
N LEU A 6 -1.16 29.29 -8.99
CA LEU A 6 0.09 28.51 -9.05
C LEU A 6 0.33 27.73 -7.75
N LEU A 7 0.02 28.32 -6.59
CA LEU A 7 0.17 27.65 -5.29
C LEU A 7 -0.70 26.39 -5.20
N PHE A 8 -1.96 26.46 -5.62
CA PHE A 8 -2.87 25.30 -5.58
C PHE A 8 -2.44 24.19 -6.52
N ILE A 9 -1.92 24.52 -7.71
CA ILE A 9 -1.38 23.53 -8.65
C ILE A 9 -0.16 22.84 -8.05
N ALA A 10 0.77 23.60 -7.47
CA ALA A 10 1.96 23.04 -6.82
C ALA A 10 1.57 22.09 -5.67
N VAL A 11 0.64 22.50 -4.80
CA VAL A 11 0.11 21.67 -3.72
C VAL A 11 -0.54 20.39 -4.29
N GLY A 12 -1.36 20.51 -5.33
CA GLY A 12 -2.00 19.37 -5.99
C GLY A 12 -0.99 18.35 -6.52
N ILE A 13 0.08 18.82 -7.18
CA ILE A 13 1.16 17.95 -7.70
C ILE A 13 1.89 17.23 -6.55
N VAL A 14 2.24 17.95 -5.48
CA VAL A 14 2.90 17.34 -4.31
C VAL A 14 2.03 16.25 -3.69
N VAL A 15 0.73 16.50 -3.54
CA VAL A 15 -0.22 15.51 -3.02
C VAL A 15 -0.31 14.28 -3.93
N ILE A 16 -0.29 14.45 -5.26
CA ILE A 16 -0.27 13.34 -6.22
C ILE A 16 1.02 12.51 -6.06
N ILE A 17 2.18 13.17 -5.96
CA ILE A 17 3.47 12.49 -5.79
C ILE A 17 3.46 11.65 -4.50
N ILE A 18 2.98 12.20 -3.39
CA ILE A 18 2.83 11.45 -2.13
C ILE A 18 1.93 10.24 -2.33
N GLY A 19 0.80 10.42 -3.02
CA GLY A 19 -0.12 9.32 -3.31
C GLY A 19 0.53 8.20 -4.13
N ILE A 20 1.30 8.55 -5.17
CA ILE A 20 2.04 7.56 -5.98
C ILE A 20 3.05 6.79 -5.12
N VAL A 21 3.83 7.49 -4.29
CA VAL A 21 4.81 6.86 -3.39
C VAL A 21 4.14 5.86 -2.45
N LEU A 22 2.97 6.19 -1.92
CA LEU A 22 2.22 5.30 -1.03
C LEU A 22 1.65 4.08 -1.75
N VAL A 23 1.16 4.24 -2.99
CA VAL A 23 0.73 3.11 -3.82
C VAL A 23 1.90 2.18 -4.14
N CYS A 24 3.08 2.72 -4.44
CA CYS A 24 4.29 1.92 -4.66
C CYS A 24 4.72 1.18 -3.37
N SER A 25 4.76 1.86 -2.22
CA SER A 25 5.04 1.24 -0.92
C SER A 25 4.05 0.11 -0.59
N ALA A 26 2.77 0.34 -0.88
CA ALA A 26 1.73 -0.67 -0.70
C ALA A 26 1.95 -1.89 -1.58
N TYR A 27 2.43 -1.70 -2.81
CA TYR A 27 2.79 -2.78 -3.72
C TYR A 27 3.93 -3.63 -3.17
N ASP A 28 5.01 -3.01 -2.69
CA ASP A 28 6.13 -3.73 -2.08
C ASP A 28 5.68 -4.53 -0.83
N ASN A 29 4.84 -3.94 0.01
CA ASN A 29 4.27 -4.61 1.18
C ASN A 29 3.43 -5.84 0.80
N SER A 30 2.66 -5.78 -0.29
CA SER A 30 1.91 -6.94 -0.82
C SER A 30 2.84 -8.06 -1.28
N GLN A 31 3.96 -7.73 -1.93
CA GLN A 31 4.95 -8.71 -2.38
C GLN A 31 5.67 -9.38 -1.19
N ILE A 32 6.01 -8.60 -0.15
CA ILE A 32 6.59 -9.13 1.08
C ILE A 32 5.63 -10.10 1.78
N ALA A 33 4.34 -9.74 1.88
CA ALA A 33 3.33 -10.63 2.46
C ALA A 33 3.25 -11.96 1.72
N SER A 34 3.24 -11.92 0.38
CA SER A 34 3.23 -13.12 -0.46
C SER A 34 4.46 -14.00 -0.24
N ALA A 35 5.66 -13.43 -0.18
CA ALA A 35 6.89 -14.19 0.10
C ALA A 35 6.86 -14.87 1.48
N ILE A 36 6.31 -14.18 2.49
CA ILE A 36 6.16 -14.73 3.84
C ILE A 36 5.16 -15.89 3.87
N GLU A 37 4.10 -15.86 3.08
CA GLU A 37 3.14 -16.96 2.95
C GLU A 37 3.78 -18.22 2.35
N VAL A 38 4.64 -18.05 1.35
CA VAL A 38 5.44 -19.15 0.82
C VAL A 38 6.33 -19.74 1.92
N GLY A 39 6.96 -18.89 2.74
CA GLY A 39 7.73 -19.34 3.91
C GLY A 39 6.89 -20.11 4.94
N ALA A 40 5.66 -19.68 5.20
CA ALA A 40 4.73 -20.40 6.06
C ALA A 40 4.36 -21.78 5.48
N ALA A 41 4.09 -21.85 4.18
CA ALA A 41 3.78 -23.11 3.48
C ALA A 41 4.97 -24.08 3.50
N ILE A 42 6.20 -23.59 3.34
CA ILE A 42 7.40 -24.41 3.49
C ILE A 42 7.50 -25.00 4.90
N SER A 43 7.24 -24.20 5.95
CA SER A 43 7.23 -24.69 7.33
C SER A 43 6.15 -25.75 7.56
N ASP A 44 4.97 -25.59 6.95
CA ASP A 44 3.88 -26.57 7.03
C ASP A 44 4.31 -27.89 6.35
N ASN A 45 4.86 -27.83 5.14
CA ASN A 45 5.37 -29.00 4.41
C ASN A 45 6.52 -29.70 5.14
N LEU A 46 7.42 -28.95 5.79
CA LEU A 46 8.49 -29.53 6.62
C LEU A 46 7.94 -30.25 7.86
N THR A 47 6.86 -29.73 8.45
CA THR A 47 6.17 -30.39 9.58
C THR A 47 5.62 -31.74 9.16
N GLU A 48 5.03 -31.81 7.96
CA GLU A 48 4.49 -33.04 7.38
C GLU A 48 5.61 -34.03 7.03
N ALA A 49 6.68 -33.56 6.36
CA ALA A 49 7.77 -34.41 5.88
C ALA A 49 8.65 -35.02 7.01
N LEU A 50 8.86 -34.29 8.10
CA LEU A 50 9.71 -34.74 9.22
C LEU A 50 8.98 -35.66 10.23
N GLY A 51 7.72 -36.00 9.95
CA GLY A 51 6.88 -36.83 10.80
C GLY A 51 6.34 -36.10 12.04
N PRO A 52 5.15 -36.50 12.55
CA PRO A 52 4.45 -35.82 13.62
C PRO A 52 5.02 -36.19 15.00
N THR A 53 6.33 -36.06 15.20
CA THR A 53 6.84 -36.08 16.57
C THR A 53 6.28 -34.84 17.29
N PRO A 54 5.74 -34.96 18.52
CA PRO A 54 5.11 -33.84 19.22
C PRO A 54 6.03 -32.60 19.32
N GLY A 55 7.35 -32.82 19.40
CA GLY A 55 8.36 -31.76 19.42
C GLY A 55 8.49 -31.00 18.10
N ASN A 56 8.51 -31.70 16.96
CA ASN A 56 8.61 -31.06 15.64
C ASN A 56 7.32 -30.33 15.28
N ALA A 57 6.16 -30.96 15.49
CA ALA A 57 4.86 -30.36 15.24
C ALA A 57 4.65 -29.07 16.06
N ALA A 58 5.03 -29.08 17.35
CA ALA A 58 4.96 -27.90 18.19
C ALA A 58 5.94 -26.80 17.75
N ARG A 59 7.15 -27.15 17.33
CA ARG A 59 8.17 -26.20 16.90
C ARG A 59 7.81 -25.53 15.58
N TYR A 60 7.55 -26.31 14.54
CA TYR A 60 7.27 -25.79 13.20
C TYR A 60 5.86 -25.20 13.09
N GLY A 61 4.88 -25.70 13.86
CA GLY A 61 3.55 -25.08 13.96
C GLY A 61 3.59 -23.66 14.51
N ARG A 62 4.41 -23.40 15.54
CA ARG A 62 4.61 -22.03 16.08
C ARG A 62 5.30 -21.11 15.07
N ILE A 63 6.24 -21.64 14.28
CA ILE A 63 6.93 -20.88 13.24
C ILE A 63 5.96 -20.51 12.11
N SER A 64 5.17 -21.47 11.63
CA SER A 64 4.11 -21.24 10.63
C SER A 64 3.09 -20.20 11.11
N GLN A 65 2.62 -20.30 12.36
CA GLN A 65 1.70 -19.31 12.93
C GLN A 65 2.30 -17.90 12.97
N ARG A 66 3.59 -17.76 13.32
CA ARG A 66 4.29 -16.47 13.31
C ARG A 66 4.34 -15.89 11.90
N TYR A 67 4.74 -16.68 10.91
CA TYR A 67 4.76 -16.22 9.52
C TYR A 67 3.37 -15.79 9.02
N LYS A 68 2.31 -16.56 9.32
CA LYS A 68 0.93 -16.21 8.95
C LYS A 68 0.47 -14.91 9.59
N ALA A 69 0.79 -14.69 10.87
CA ALA A 69 0.49 -13.43 11.56
C ALA A 69 1.25 -12.25 10.94
N THR A 70 2.53 -12.43 10.62
CA THR A 70 3.35 -11.40 9.98
C THR A 70 2.84 -11.06 8.58
N ALA A 71 2.53 -12.06 7.75
CA ALA A 71 1.94 -11.84 6.42
C ALA A 71 0.65 -11.02 6.50
N SER A 72 -0.26 -11.37 7.42
CA SER A 72 -1.50 -10.62 7.66
C SER A 72 -1.24 -9.15 8.02
N SER A 73 -0.23 -8.87 8.84
CA SER A 73 0.15 -7.50 9.20
C SER A 73 0.63 -6.68 7.99
N TYR A 74 1.49 -7.25 7.14
CA TYR A 74 1.94 -6.59 5.91
C TYR A 74 0.79 -6.34 4.92
N ARG A 75 -0.15 -7.29 4.78
CA ARG A 75 -1.35 -7.08 3.94
C ARG A 75 -2.22 -5.93 4.47
N ASN A 76 -2.46 -5.89 5.77
CA ASN A 76 -3.25 -4.81 6.37
C ASN A 76 -2.58 -3.45 6.16
N ARG A 77 -1.27 -3.37 6.33
CA ARG A 77 -0.50 -2.15 6.04
C ARG A 77 -0.59 -1.75 4.57
N ALA A 78 -0.42 -2.70 3.65
CA ALA A 78 -0.56 -2.46 2.21
C ALA A 78 -1.94 -1.91 1.86
N ILE A 79 -3.02 -2.51 2.37
CA ILE A 79 -4.40 -2.05 2.11
C ILE A 79 -4.60 -0.60 2.56
N VAL A 80 -4.14 -0.25 3.76
CA VAL A 80 -4.24 1.11 4.28
C VAL A 80 -3.46 2.10 3.40
N GLU A 81 -2.23 1.76 3.02
CA GLU A 81 -1.39 2.59 2.14
C GLU A 81 -2.01 2.73 0.74
N TYR A 82 -2.64 1.70 0.18
CA TYR A 82 -3.39 1.77 -1.08
C TYR A 82 -4.57 2.74 -1.01
N ILE A 83 -5.42 2.61 0.02
CA ILE A 83 -6.60 3.46 0.19
C ILE A 83 -6.18 4.91 0.31
N PHE A 84 -5.20 5.19 1.18
CA PHE A 84 -4.73 6.55 1.39
C PHE A 84 -4.04 7.12 0.14
N GLY A 85 -3.20 6.32 -0.53
CA GLY A 85 -2.54 6.71 -1.77
C GLY A 85 -3.52 7.08 -2.88
N PHE A 86 -4.58 6.29 -3.06
CA PHE A 86 -5.64 6.57 -4.02
C PHE A 86 -6.40 7.86 -3.68
N LEU A 87 -6.76 8.07 -2.41
CA LEU A 87 -7.41 9.29 -1.96
C LEU A 87 -6.55 10.54 -2.20
N CYS A 88 -5.23 10.46 -1.98
CA CYS A 88 -4.30 11.53 -2.32
C CYS A 88 -4.31 11.85 -3.83
N ILE A 89 -4.18 10.84 -4.69
CA ILE A 89 -4.19 11.04 -6.15
C ILE A 89 -5.52 11.66 -6.59
N ALA A 90 -6.66 11.11 -6.16
CA ALA A 90 -7.97 11.62 -6.50
C ALA A 90 -8.16 13.08 -6.05
N GLY A 91 -7.81 13.39 -4.79
CA GLY A 91 -7.89 14.75 -4.24
C GLY A 91 -6.99 15.75 -4.98
N GLY A 92 -5.75 15.34 -5.28
CA GLY A 92 -4.81 16.16 -6.05
C GLY A 92 -5.30 16.44 -7.47
N VAL A 93 -5.85 15.45 -8.17
CA VAL A 93 -6.45 15.64 -9.50
C VAL A 93 -7.63 16.60 -9.45
N VAL A 94 -8.54 16.45 -8.46
CA VAL A 94 -9.69 17.35 -8.29
C VAL A 94 -9.25 18.79 -8.03
N LEU A 95 -8.20 19.01 -7.22
CA LEU A 95 -7.62 20.33 -6.97
C LEU A 95 -7.08 20.96 -8.27
N VAL A 96 -6.27 20.22 -9.02
CA VAL A 96 -5.70 20.70 -10.29
C VAL A 96 -6.81 21.04 -11.30
N LEU A 97 -7.82 20.17 -11.43
CA LEU A 97 -8.97 20.41 -12.31
C LEU A 97 -9.77 21.64 -11.87
N SER A 98 -9.99 21.81 -10.58
CA SER A 98 -10.72 22.96 -10.03
C SER A 98 -10.03 24.29 -10.38
N VAL A 99 -8.69 24.32 -10.29
CA VAL A 99 -7.90 25.50 -10.71
C VAL A 99 -7.99 25.70 -12.21
N MET A 100 -7.89 24.63 -13.00
CA MET A 100 -7.96 24.70 -14.46
C MET A 100 -9.32 25.24 -14.94
N ILE A 101 -10.42 24.75 -14.37
CA ILE A 101 -11.78 25.24 -14.66
C ILE A 101 -11.92 26.72 -14.28
N ARG A 102 -11.44 27.11 -13.10
CA ARG A 102 -11.48 28.51 -12.65
C ARG A 102 -10.71 29.43 -13.58
N TRP A 103 -9.54 28.98 -14.05
CA TRP A 103 -8.72 29.71 -15.00
C TRP A 103 -9.42 29.87 -16.35
N LEU A 104 -10.04 28.81 -16.87
CA LEU A 104 -10.82 28.86 -18.11
C LEU A 104 -11.97 29.86 -18.00
N ARG A 105 -12.76 29.81 -16.92
CA ARG A 105 -13.88 30.75 -16.71
C ARG A 105 -13.41 32.21 -16.64
N SER A 106 -12.24 32.47 -16.07
CA SER A 106 -11.65 33.81 -16.01
C SER A 106 -11.16 34.34 -17.36
N ARG A 107 -11.08 33.50 -18.40
CA ARG A 107 -10.72 33.92 -19.77
C ARG A 107 -11.94 34.11 -20.67
N THR A 108 -13.06 33.46 -20.34
CA THR A 108 -14.29 33.51 -21.14
C THR A 108 -15.22 34.65 -20.72
N LEU A 109 -15.18 35.05 -19.44
CA LEU A 109 -15.85 36.24 -18.90
C LEU A 109 -14.92 37.46 -18.99
#